data_AF-A0AAV0WMF4-F1
#
_entry.id   AF-A0AAV0WMF4-F1
#
_cell.length_a   1.000
_cell.length_b   1.000
_cell.length_c   1.000
_cell.angle_alpha   90.00
_cell.angle_beta   90.00
_cell.angle_gamma   90.00
#
_symmetry.space_group_name_H-M   'P 1'
#
loop_
_entity.id
_entity.type
_entity.pdbx_description
1 polymer ?
#
loop_
_entity_poly.entity_id
_entity_poly.type
_entity_poly.pdbx_seq_one_letter_code
_entity_poly.pdbx_strand_id
1 'polypeptide(L)'
;MDQIISDIGNNYVYIIVDETTDPRGLSIANLLIGKLDGTPSKSYLVACKELESTNYETICQFINSSLKIFPDIEQKVLLLISDAGTYMIKAAKTLKIFFPKLIHITCMAHAVNRVLEKIRELYPDINK
;
A
#
# COMPACT_ATOMS: atom_id res chain seq x y z
N MET A 1 -12.48 15.69 -1.64
CA MET A 1 -12.69 14.31 -1.17
C MET A 1 -13.92 13.70 -1.82
N ASP A 2 -15.06 14.40 -1.82
CA ASP A 2 -16.34 13.92 -2.36
C ASP A 2 -16.27 13.43 -3.81
N GLN A 3 -15.50 14.12 -4.67
CA GLN A 3 -15.29 13.68 -6.05
C GLN A 3 -14.61 12.30 -6.14
N ILE A 4 -13.68 11.99 -5.23
CA ILE A 4 -12.98 10.71 -5.18
C ILE A 4 -13.96 9.63 -4.69
N ILE A 5 -14.74 9.92 -3.64
CA ILE A 5 -15.75 9.00 -3.11
C ILE A 5 -16.79 8.67 -4.19
N SER A 6 -17.23 9.68 -4.96
CA SER A 6 -18.15 9.51 -6.08
C SER A 6 -17.57 8.65 -7.21
N ASP A 7 -16.30 8.88 -7.60
CA ASP A 7 -15.63 8.11 -8.65
C ASP A 7 -15.42 6.63 -8.27
N ILE A 8 -15.02 6.38 -7.02
CA ILE A 8 -14.93 5.02 -6.46
C ILE A 8 -16.32 4.37 -6.44
N GLY A 9 -17.33 5.11 -5.96
CA GLY A 9 -18.73 4.68 -5.94
C GLY A 9 -18.94 3.37 -5.19
N ASN A 10 -19.62 2.43 -5.85
CA ASN A 10 -19.92 1.10 -5.27
C ASN A 10 -19.01 -0.02 -5.81
N ASN A 11 -17.88 0.33 -6.40
CA ASN A 11 -16.97 -0.65 -6.98
C ASN A 11 -16.09 -1.31 -5.91
N TYR A 12 -15.53 -2.46 -6.25
CA TYR A 12 -14.39 -3.00 -5.53
C TYR A 12 -13.17 -2.08 -5.71
N VAL A 13 -12.24 -2.11 -4.76
CA VAL A 13 -11.05 -1.26 -4.77
C VAL A 13 -9.79 -2.04 -4.49
N TYR A 14 -8.69 -1.53 -5.04
CA TYR A 14 -7.35 -1.84 -4.57
C TYR A 14 -6.81 -0.65 -3.78
N ILE A 15 -5.96 -0.95 -2.80
CA ILE A 15 -5.18 0.05 -2.08
C ILE A 15 -3.70 -0.22 -2.29
N ILE A 16 -2.91 0.86 -2.39
CA ILE A 16 -1.46 0.79 -2.44
C ILE A 16 -0.93 1.47 -1.20
N VAL A 17 -0.02 0.81 -0.51
CA VAL A 17 0.68 1.37 0.65
C VAL A 17 2.16 1.32 0.37
N ASP A 18 2.80 2.46 0.56
CA ASP A 18 4.24 2.61 0.39
C ASP A 18 4.80 3.52 1.49
N GLU A 19 5.84 3.03 2.13
CA GLU A 19 6.58 3.71 3.18
C GLU A 19 7.94 4.15 2.66
N THR A 20 8.34 5.37 3.00
CA THR A 20 9.69 5.87 2.73
C THR A 20 10.27 6.42 4.01
N THR A 21 11.46 5.95 4.37
CA THR A 21 12.23 6.48 5.49
C THR A 21 13.29 7.43 4.96
N ASP A 22 13.28 8.67 5.45
CA ASP A 22 14.30 9.65 5.09
C ASP A 22 15.62 9.40 5.87
N PRO A 23 16.74 10.05 5.47
CA PRO A 23 18.02 9.90 6.18
C PRO A 23 18.03 10.39 7.64
N ARG A 24 17.00 11.13 8.07
CA ARG A 24 16.83 11.57 9.46
C ARG A 24 16.05 10.54 10.29
N GLY A 25 15.62 9.44 9.66
CA GLY A 25 14.84 8.38 10.29
C GLY A 25 13.33 8.64 10.32
N LEU A 26 12.84 9.70 9.66
CA LEU A 26 11.41 9.98 9.57
C LEU A 26 10.78 9.08 8.53
N SER A 27 9.74 8.34 8.93
CA SER A 27 8.99 7.48 8.03
C SER A 27 7.71 8.17 7.56
N ILE A 28 7.56 8.35 6.26
CA ILE A 28 6.33 8.80 5.63
C ILE A 28 5.62 7.61 4.99
N ALA A 29 4.36 7.39 5.35
CA ALA A 29 3.49 6.41 4.71
C ALA A 29 2.49 7.09 3.80
N ASN A 30 2.37 6.55 2.59
CA ASN A 30 1.41 6.95 1.58
C ASN A 30 0.36 5.86 1.40
N LEU A 31 -0.91 6.26 1.33
CA LEU A 31 -2.02 5.39 0.98
C LEU A 31 -2.67 5.92 -0.29
N LEU A 32 -2.71 5.07 -1.32
CA LEU A 32 -3.50 5.32 -2.52
C LEU A 32 -4.68 4.35 -2.57
N ILE A 33 -5.78 4.81 -3.18
CA ILE A 33 -6.95 3.99 -3.49
C ILE A 33 -7.22 4.06 -4.98
N GLY A 34 -7.60 2.93 -5.58
CA GLY A 34 -8.05 2.88 -6.96
C GLY A 34 -9.19 1.90 -7.15
N LYS A 35 -9.99 2.16 -8.18
CA LYS A 35 -11.17 1.36 -8.53
C LYS A 35 -10.77 0.07 -9.27
N LEU A 36 -11.40 -1.04 -8.94
CA LEU A 36 -11.31 -2.31 -9.67
C LEU A 36 -12.59 -2.53 -10.49
N ASP A 37 -12.61 -2.00 -11.73
CA ASP A 37 -13.73 -2.16 -12.67
C ASP A 37 -13.35 -2.90 -13.97
N GLY A 38 -12.16 -3.52 -13.98
CA GLY A 38 -11.65 -4.25 -15.14
C GLY A 38 -10.97 -3.37 -16.20
N THR A 39 -10.87 -2.05 -15.97
CA THR A 39 -10.14 -1.13 -16.85
C THR A 39 -8.97 -0.47 -16.10
N PRO A 40 -7.94 0.04 -16.80
CA PRO A 40 -6.92 0.89 -16.17
C PRO A 40 -7.60 2.10 -15.51
N SER A 41 -7.60 2.11 -14.18
CA SER A 41 -8.25 3.15 -13.40
C SER A 41 -7.22 4.11 -12.79
N LYS A 42 -7.64 5.36 -12.64
CA LYS A 42 -6.86 6.36 -11.90
C LYS A 42 -6.82 5.98 -10.42
N SER A 43 -5.64 6.04 -9.81
CA SER A 43 -5.49 5.97 -8.35
C SER A 43 -5.47 7.38 -7.75
N TYR A 44 -5.92 7.49 -6.50
CA TYR A 44 -5.96 8.73 -5.74
C TYR A 44 -5.16 8.58 -4.45
N LEU A 45 -4.29 9.54 -4.16
CA LEU A 45 -3.62 9.65 -2.86
C LEU A 45 -4.65 10.11 -1.82
N VAL A 46 -4.93 9.25 -0.85
CA VAL A 46 -5.94 9.50 0.20
C VAL A 46 -5.33 9.88 1.54
N ALA A 47 -4.11 9.41 1.81
CA ALA A 47 -3.36 9.85 2.98
C ALA A 47 -1.86 9.84 2.70
N CYS A 48 -1.17 10.81 3.29
CA CYS A 48 0.28 10.91 3.38
C CYS A 48 0.59 11.39 4.79
N LYS A 49 1.18 10.53 5.63
CA LYS A 49 1.39 10.83 7.05
C LYS A 49 2.75 10.35 7.51
N GLU A 50 3.34 11.10 8.42
CA GLU A 50 4.47 10.62 9.20
C GLU A 50 3.99 9.53 10.17
N LEU A 51 4.78 8.45 10.26
CA LEU A 51 4.57 7.38 11.23
C LEU A 51 5.72 7.39 12.24
N GLU A 52 5.37 7.33 13.53
CA GLU A 52 6.35 7.22 14.62
C GLU A 52 7.22 5.95 14.51
N SER A 53 6.66 4.89 13.92
CA SER A 53 7.42 3.67 13.58
C SER A 53 6.76 2.91 12.44
N THR A 54 7.57 2.18 11.66
CA THR A 54 7.11 1.28 10.58
C THR A 54 6.99 -0.14 11.10
N ASN A 55 5.84 -0.44 11.71
CA ASN A 55 5.53 -1.79 12.16
C ASN A 55 4.11 -2.18 11.74
N TYR A 56 3.75 -3.44 11.91
CA TYR A 56 2.48 -3.94 11.40
C TYR A 56 1.25 -3.25 12.04
N GLU A 57 1.33 -2.82 13.31
CA GLU A 57 0.23 -2.18 14.03
C GLU A 57 0.02 -0.76 13.54
N THR A 58 1.09 0.02 13.41
CA THR A 58 1.03 1.40 12.92
C THR A 58 0.51 1.45 11.49
N ILE A 59 0.92 0.52 10.64
CA ILE A 59 0.37 0.38 9.28
C ILE A 59 -1.11 0.01 9.28
N CYS A 60 -1.53 -0.95 10.10
CA CYS A 60 -2.95 -1.30 10.21
C CYS A 60 -3.79 -0.09 10.65
N GLN A 61 -3.32 0.65 11.66
CA GLN A 61 -3.99 1.85 12.16
C GLN A 61 -4.02 2.95 11.10
N PHE A 62 -2.93 3.17 10.38
CA PHE A 62 -2.84 4.14 9.30
C PHE A 62 -3.86 3.84 8.19
N ILE A 63 -3.92 2.59 7.71
CA ILE A 63 -4.86 2.17 6.66
C ILE A 63 -6.30 2.29 7.16
N ASN A 64 -6.63 1.69 8.31
CA ASN A 64 -7.99 1.71 8.85
C ASN A 64 -8.48 3.14 9.10
N SER A 65 -7.65 4.00 9.71
CA SER A 65 -8.06 5.39 9.99
C SER A 65 -8.26 6.21 8.72
N SER A 66 -7.45 5.97 7.69
CA SER A 66 -7.50 6.72 6.43
C SER A 66 -8.66 6.30 5.53
N LEU A 67 -9.08 5.03 5.60
CA LEU A 67 -10.19 4.51 4.78
C LEU A 67 -11.59 4.77 5.35
N LYS A 68 -11.72 5.14 6.64
CA LYS A 68 -13.01 5.41 7.30
C LYS A 68 -13.89 6.47 6.61
N ILE A 69 -13.31 7.30 5.76
CA ILE A 69 -14.03 8.32 5.00
C ILE A 69 -14.85 7.72 3.84
N PHE A 70 -14.59 6.47 3.44
CA PHE A 70 -15.27 5.78 2.35
C PHE A 70 -16.41 4.91 2.90
N PRO A 71 -17.64 5.03 2.35
CA PRO A 71 -18.77 4.23 2.79
C PRO A 71 -18.63 2.76 2.37
N ASP A 72 -18.92 1.85 3.30
CA ASP A 72 -18.90 0.39 3.13
C ASP A 72 -17.55 -0.16 2.62
N ILE A 73 -16.46 0.53 2.94
CA ILE A 73 -15.12 0.23 2.43
C ILE A 73 -14.63 -1.16 2.85
N GLU A 74 -15.05 -1.63 4.03
CA GLU A 74 -14.71 -2.92 4.62
C GLU A 74 -15.02 -4.10 3.68
N GLN A 75 -16.10 -4.00 2.90
CA GLN A 75 -16.53 -5.04 1.96
C GLN A 75 -16.00 -4.86 0.55
N LYS A 76 -15.41 -3.69 0.26
CA LYS A 76 -14.98 -3.27 -1.09
C LYS A 76 -13.48 -3.44 -1.32
N VAL A 77 -12.65 -3.42 -0.28
CA VAL A 77 -11.20 -3.62 -0.43
C VAL A 77 -10.92 -5.08 -0.77
N LEU A 78 -10.43 -5.31 -1.99
CA LEU A 78 -10.02 -6.64 -2.46
C LEU A 78 -8.52 -6.82 -2.47
N LEU A 79 -7.76 -5.79 -2.83
CA LEU A 79 -6.32 -5.89 -3.02
C LEU A 79 -5.58 -4.88 -2.14
N LEU A 80 -4.55 -5.35 -1.45
CA LEU A 80 -3.52 -4.52 -0.83
C LEU A 80 -2.20 -4.75 -1.57
N ILE A 81 -1.68 -3.71 -2.19
CA ILE A 81 -0.40 -3.71 -2.89
C ILE A 81 0.63 -3.02 -2.00
N SER A 82 1.66 -3.74 -1.58
CA SER A 82 2.74 -3.18 -0.77
C SER A 82 4.04 -3.99 -0.89
N ASP A 83 5.10 -3.58 -0.18
CA ASP A 83 6.33 -4.38 -0.12
C ASP A 83 6.10 -5.80 0.47
N ALA A 84 7.12 -6.65 0.34
CA ALA A 84 7.13 -8.01 0.91
C ALA A 84 7.83 -8.09 2.27
N GLY A 85 7.92 -6.97 3.00
CA GLY A 85 8.44 -6.92 4.35
C GLY A 85 7.63 -7.83 5.28
N THR A 86 8.28 -8.47 6.25
CA THR A 86 7.61 -9.37 7.20
C THR A 86 6.52 -8.66 8.00
N TYR A 87 6.75 -7.38 8.34
CA TYR A 87 5.76 -6.53 9.01
C TYR A 87 4.56 -6.23 8.11
N MET A 88 4.77 -5.99 6.80
CA MET A 88 3.68 -5.79 5.83
C MET A 88 2.84 -7.05 5.63
N ILE A 89 3.47 -8.22 5.52
CA ILE A 89 2.76 -9.50 5.44
C ILE A 89 1.92 -9.72 6.71
N LYS A 90 2.47 -9.39 7.88
CA LYS A 90 1.73 -9.46 9.14
C LYS A 90 0.57 -8.45 9.18
N ALA A 91 0.79 -7.22 8.73
CA ALA A 91 -0.23 -6.17 8.64
C ALA A 91 -1.38 -6.62 7.73
N ALA A 92 -1.07 -7.13 6.53
CA ALA A 92 -2.07 -7.63 5.60
C ALA A 92 -2.91 -8.76 6.19
N LYS A 93 -2.29 -9.71 6.91
CA LYS A 93 -3.02 -10.78 7.62
C LYS A 93 -3.96 -10.21 8.69
N THR A 94 -3.49 -9.25 9.48
CA THR A 94 -4.30 -8.57 10.51
C THR A 94 -5.45 -7.77 9.89
N LEU A 95 -5.20 -7.08 8.78
CA LEU A 95 -6.19 -6.28 8.06
C LEU A 95 -7.34 -7.11 7.51
N LYS A 96 -7.17 -8.42 7.26
CA LYS A 96 -8.27 -9.30 6.87
C LYS A 96 -9.40 -9.38 7.90
N ILE A 97 -9.15 -9.03 9.16
CA ILE A 97 -10.21 -8.93 10.18
C ILE A 97 -11.18 -7.79 9.84
N PHE A 98 -10.66 -6.68 9.31
CA PHE A 98 -11.43 -5.49 8.93
C PHE A 98 -11.89 -5.51 7.47
N PHE A 99 -11.09 -6.14 6.61
CA PHE A 99 -11.33 -6.26 5.17
C PHE A 99 -11.33 -7.76 4.78
N PRO A 100 -12.44 -8.50 5.00
CA PRO A 100 -12.44 -9.96 4.90
C PRO A 100 -12.03 -10.54 3.54
N LYS A 101 -12.24 -9.78 2.46
CA LYS A 101 -11.92 -10.17 1.08
C LYS A 101 -10.51 -9.76 0.63
N LEU A 102 -9.72 -9.13 1.51
CA LEU A 102 -8.41 -8.57 1.18
C LEU A 102 -7.41 -9.68 0.81
N ILE A 103 -6.72 -9.46 -0.31
CA ILE A 103 -5.62 -10.26 -0.83
C ILE A 103 -4.39 -9.33 -0.89
N HIS A 104 -3.28 -9.78 -0.31
CA HIS A 104 -2.01 -9.06 -0.38
C HIS A 104 -1.27 -9.43 -1.66
N ILE A 105 -0.78 -8.42 -2.37
CA ILE A 105 0.06 -8.55 -3.56
C ILE A 105 1.34 -7.78 -3.31
N THR A 106 2.48 -8.42 -3.56
CA THR A 106 3.78 -7.76 -3.49
C THR A 106 3.93 -6.74 -4.63
N CYS A 107 4.40 -5.55 -4.29
CA CYS A 107 4.71 -4.49 -5.24
C CYS A 107 5.77 -4.96 -6.26
N MET A 108 5.39 -4.97 -7.53
CA MET A 108 6.28 -5.38 -8.62
C MET A 108 7.50 -4.46 -8.75
N ALA A 109 7.33 -3.14 -8.53
CA ALA A 109 8.45 -2.20 -8.59
C ALA A 109 9.50 -2.54 -7.53
N HIS A 110 9.07 -2.84 -6.31
CA HIS A 110 9.97 -3.27 -5.24
C HIS A 110 10.64 -4.61 -5.55
N ALA A 111 9.89 -5.57 -6.11
CA ALA A 111 10.46 -6.87 -6.52
C ALA A 111 11.55 -6.71 -7.59
N VAL A 112 11.29 -5.90 -8.63
CA VAL A 112 12.26 -5.59 -9.68
C VAL A 112 13.49 -4.89 -9.09
N ASN A 113 13.29 -3.89 -8.22
CA ASN A 113 14.39 -3.19 -7.58
C ASN A 113 15.31 -4.15 -6.80
N ARG A 114 14.75 -5.10 -6.03
CA ARG A 114 15.55 -6.10 -5.31
C ARG A 114 16.36 -7.01 -6.23
N VAL A 115 15.79 -7.40 -7.37
CA VAL A 115 16.51 -8.19 -8.38
C VAL A 115 17.68 -7.38 -8.96
N LEU A 116 17.44 -6.11 -9.30
CA LEU A 116 18.47 -5.23 -9.86
C LEU A 116 19.59 -4.96 -8.85
N GLU A 117 19.26 -4.67 -7.59
CA GLU A 117 20.27 -4.51 -6.53
C GLU A 117 21.09 -5.79 -6.37
N LYS A 118 20.47 -6.97 -6.46
CA LYS A 118 21.22 -8.22 -6.40
C LYS A 118 22.19 -8.40 -7.58
N ILE A 119 21.78 -7.99 -8.78
CA ILE A 119 22.65 -7.99 -9.96
C ILE A 119 23.83 -7.03 -9.75
N ARG A 120 23.59 -5.83 -9.21
CA ARG A 120 24.65 -4.85 -8.91
C ARG A 120 25.67 -5.38 -7.90
N GLU A 121 25.22 -6.08 -6.86
CA GLU A 121 26.11 -6.75 -5.90
C GLU A 121 26.99 -7.83 -6.55
N LEU A 122 26.42 -8.61 -7.47
CA LEU A 122 27.12 -9.71 -8.13
C LEU A 122 28.12 -9.23 -9.20
N TYR A 123 27.88 -8.05 -9.77
CA TYR A 123 28.68 -7.51 -10.87
C TYR A 123 29.10 -6.04 -10.61
N PRO A 124 29.94 -5.79 -9.60
CA PRO A 124 30.30 -4.43 -9.18
C PRO A 124 31.06 -3.62 -10.25
N ASP A 125 31.67 -4.28 -11.24
CA ASP A 125 32.49 -3.64 -12.28
C ASP A 125 31.71 -3.21 -13.53
N ILE A 126 30.44 -3.63 -13.69
CA ILE A 126 29.65 -3.33 -14.91
C ILE A 126 29.21 -1.86 -14.95
N ASN A 127 28.99 -1.24 -13.80
CA ASN A 127 28.35 0.08 -13.67
C ASN A 127 29.23 1.08 -12.90
N LYS A 128 30.53 1.06 -13.17
CA LYS A 128 31.51 2.04 -12.67
C LYS A 128 31.37 3.39 -13.35
#